data_AF-A0A7Y2I6F7-F1
#
_entry.id   AF-A0A7Y2I6F7-F1
#
_cell.length_a   1.000
_cell.length_b   1.000
_cell.length_c   1.000
_cell.angle_alpha   90.00
_cell.angle_beta   90.00
_cell.angle_gamma   90.00
#
_symmetry.space_group_name_H-M   'P 1'
#
loop_
_entity.id
_entity.type
_entity.pdbx_description
1 polymer ?
#
loop_
_entity_poly.entity_id
_entity_poly.type
_entity_poly.pdbx_seq_one_letter_code
_entity_poly.pdbx_strand_id
1 'polypeptide(L)'
;VYMLGSYHQAAEFFEIIFNKDKYNALADEQKAILRYAAEAASSDNFWKGQDRYSTDLQWLKNEAGVKVYRTPKSVMEDQLKAWDEVLPQLEKDPFFAKVVKSYKEFAKRVAYYELMNSADYKLAYDHYFPGELGF
;
A
#
# COMPACT_ATOMS: atom_id res chain seq x y z
N VAL A 1 11.51 0.45 19.35
CA VAL A 1 11.53 1.60 18.43
C VAL A 1 10.80 1.18 17.17
N TYR A 2 9.87 2.00 16.66
CA TYR A 2 9.10 1.73 15.47
C TYR A 2 9.33 2.85 14.44
N MET A 3 9.84 2.50 13.25
CA MET A 3 10.08 3.42 12.15
C MET A 3 8.92 3.35 11.15
N LEU A 4 8.20 4.46 10.98
CA LEU A 4 7.03 4.57 10.12
C LEU A 4 7.43 4.83 8.66
N GLY A 5 6.92 3.99 7.77
CA GLY A 5 7.07 4.06 6.33
C GLY A 5 8.25 3.25 5.80
N SER A 6 7.98 2.47 4.75
CA SER A 6 8.94 1.61 4.04
C SER A 6 8.34 1.23 2.68
N TYR A 7 9.17 0.88 1.70
CA TYR A 7 8.73 0.40 0.39
C TYR A 7 8.49 -1.12 0.31
N HIS A 8 8.74 -1.87 1.39
CA HIS A 8 8.65 -3.35 1.37
C HIS A 8 7.26 -3.91 1.02
N GLN A 9 6.19 -3.23 1.45
CA GLN A 9 4.79 -3.55 1.16
C GLN A 9 4.03 -2.26 0.84
N ALA A 10 4.54 -1.48 -0.13
CA ALA A 10 3.99 -0.15 -0.46
C ALA A 10 2.56 -0.18 -1.02
N ALA A 11 2.10 -1.33 -1.51
CA ALA A 11 0.77 -1.54 -2.05
C ALA A 11 0.31 -2.98 -1.73
N GLU A 12 0.03 -3.25 -0.46
CA GLU A 12 -0.51 -4.54 -0.02
C GLU A 12 -1.95 -4.73 -0.53
N PHE A 13 -2.25 -5.93 -0.98
CA PHE A 13 -3.60 -6.36 -1.34
C PHE A 13 -3.79 -7.81 -0.90
N PHE A 14 -5.01 -8.14 -0.50
CA PHE A 14 -5.38 -9.51 -0.12
C PHE A 14 -6.07 -10.22 -1.28
N GLU A 15 -5.98 -11.54 -1.30
CA GLU A 15 -6.53 -12.37 -2.36
C GLU A 15 -7.63 -13.28 -1.83
N ILE A 16 -8.75 -13.35 -2.57
CA ILE A 16 -9.77 -14.38 -2.38
C ILE A 16 -9.68 -15.32 -3.58
N ILE A 17 -9.09 -16.49 -3.37
CA ILE A 17 -8.79 -17.45 -4.42
C ILE A 17 -9.85 -18.55 -4.44
N PHE A 18 -10.38 -18.84 -5.63
CA PHE A 18 -11.35 -19.92 -5.84
C PHE A 18 -10.73 -21.09 -6.59
N ASN A 19 -11.17 -22.31 -6.27
CA ASN A 19 -10.89 -23.45 -7.14
C ASN A 19 -11.55 -23.22 -8.52
N LYS A 20 -10.76 -23.37 -9.59
CA LYS A 20 -11.17 -23.06 -10.96
C LYS A 20 -12.42 -23.85 -11.39
N ASP A 21 -12.44 -25.16 -11.16
CA ASP A 21 -13.53 -26.02 -11.66
C ASP A 21 -14.83 -25.74 -10.90
N LYS A 22 -14.73 -25.54 -9.58
CA LYS A 22 -15.88 -25.15 -8.75
C LYS A 22 -16.42 -23.80 -9.16
N TYR A 23 -15.56 -22.80 -9.38
CA TYR A 23 -15.99 -21.48 -9.81
C TYR A 23 -16.65 -21.50 -11.20
N ASN A 24 -16.08 -22.25 -12.15
CA ASN A 24 -16.62 -22.35 -13.50
C ASN A 24 -18.00 -23.02 -13.55
N ALA A 25 -18.26 -23.97 -12.65
CA ALA A 25 -19.53 -24.67 -12.53
C ALA A 25 -20.66 -23.81 -11.93
N LEU A 26 -20.36 -22.63 -11.37
CA LEU A 26 -21.36 -21.70 -10.85
C LEU A 26 -22.16 -21.03 -11.96
N ALA A 27 -23.40 -20.65 -11.65
CA ALA A 27 -24.19 -19.77 -12.51
C ALA A 27 -23.54 -18.38 -12.61
N ASP A 28 -23.80 -17.66 -13.70
CA ASP A 28 -23.21 -16.33 -13.94
C ASP A 28 -23.57 -15.32 -12.85
N GLU A 29 -24.79 -15.41 -12.31
CA GLU A 29 -25.23 -14.61 -11.16
C GLU A 29 -24.36 -14.87 -9.92
N GLN A 30 -24.05 -16.14 -9.62
CA GLN A 30 -23.22 -16.50 -8.48
C GLN A 30 -21.77 -16.02 -8.66
N LYS A 31 -21.22 -16.12 -9.88
CA LYS A 31 -19.90 -15.57 -10.21
C LYS A 31 -19.87 -14.05 -10.00
N ALA A 32 -20.93 -13.35 -10.42
CA ALA A 32 -21.06 -11.91 -10.21
C ALA A 32 -21.14 -11.56 -8.71
N ILE A 33 -21.94 -12.29 -7.93
CA ILE A 33 -22.02 -12.10 -6.47
C ILE A 33 -20.64 -12.26 -5.83
N LEU A 34 -19.90 -13.32 -6.17
CA LEU A 34 -18.56 -13.54 -5.61
C LEU A 34 -17.59 -12.40 -5.97
N ARG A 35 -17.64 -11.92 -7.22
CA ARG A 35 -16.81 -10.79 -7.67
C ARG A 35 -17.10 -9.52 -6.87
N TYR A 36 -18.37 -9.12 -6.80
CA TYR A 36 -18.74 -7.90 -6.09
C TYR A 36 -18.58 -8.00 -4.58
N ALA A 37 -18.75 -9.20 -4.01
CA ALA A 37 -18.43 -9.46 -2.61
C ALA A 37 -16.92 -9.28 -2.33
N ALA A 38 -16.05 -9.74 -3.23
CA ALA A 38 -14.60 -9.53 -3.09
C ALA A 38 -14.22 -8.05 -3.21
N GLU A 39 -14.81 -7.31 -4.15
CA GLU A 39 -14.62 -5.85 -4.30
C GLU A 39 -15.09 -5.08 -3.04
N ALA A 40 -16.25 -5.46 -2.49
CA ALA A 40 -16.79 -4.89 -1.25
C ALA A 40 -15.92 -5.21 -0.03
N ALA A 41 -15.47 -6.47 0.11
CA ALA A 41 -14.60 -6.89 1.19
C ALA A 41 -13.25 -6.16 1.17
N SER A 42 -12.68 -5.92 -0.01
CA SER A 42 -11.46 -5.13 -0.18
C SER A 42 -11.63 -3.69 0.33
N SER A 43 -12.75 -3.05 -0.03
CA SER A 43 -13.06 -1.67 0.39
C SER A 43 -13.32 -1.58 1.91
N ASP A 44 -14.09 -2.52 2.45
CA ASP A 44 -14.35 -2.62 3.89
C ASP A 44 -13.06 -2.87 4.70
N ASN A 45 -12.16 -3.71 4.19
CA ASN A 45 -10.84 -3.94 4.80
C ASN A 45 -10.02 -2.64 4.84
N PHE A 46 -9.99 -1.89 3.74
CA PHE A 46 -9.26 -0.63 3.67
C PHE A 46 -9.78 0.40 4.68
N TRP A 47 -11.10 0.60 4.77
CA TRP A 47 -11.69 1.56 5.72
C TRP A 47 -11.46 1.16 7.18
N LYS A 48 -11.60 -0.12 7.50
CA LYS A 48 -11.28 -0.64 8.85
C LYS A 48 -9.81 -0.43 9.19
N GLY A 49 -8.91 -0.60 8.22
CA GLY A 49 -7.49 -0.33 8.40
C GLY A 49 -7.23 1.14 8.79
N GLN A 50 -7.87 2.10 8.11
CA GLN A 50 -7.70 3.52 8.42
C GLN A 50 -8.03 3.84 9.90
N ASP A 51 -9.18 3.36 10.39
CA ASP A 51 -9.64 3.61 11.76
C ASP A 51 -8.80 2.86 12.81
N ARG A 52 -8.59 1.55 12.61
CA ARG A 52 -7.90 0.70 13.57
C ARG A 52 -6.42 1.02 13.67
N TYR A 53 -5.72 1.13 12.53
CA TYR A 53 -4.27 1.37 12.56
C TYR A 53 -3.92 2.74 13.14
N SER A 54 -4.73 3.76 12.88
CA SER A 54 -4.53 5.09 13.46
C SER A 54 -4.77 5.08 14.98
N THR A 55 -5.82 4.39 15.44
CA THR A 55 -6.11 4.21 16.87
C THR A 55 -4.99 3.44 17.59
N ASP A 56 -4.58 2.30 17.03
CA ASP A 56 -3.54 1.44 17.60
C ASP A 56 -2.19 2.16 17.66
N LEU A 57 -1.86 3.01 16.67
CA LEU A 57 -0.64 3.81 16.70
C LEU A 57 -0.62 4.79 17.89
N GLN A 58 -1.76 5.39 18.24
CA GLN A 58 -1.86 6.26 19.42
C GLN A 58 -1.66 5.45 20.70
N TRP A 59 -2.29 4.27 20.80
CA TRP A 59 -2.09 3.39 21.95
C TRP A 59 -0.62 2.95 22.08
N LEU A 60 0.02 2.57 20.98
CA LEU A 60 1.44 2.17 20.97
C LEU A 60 2.34 3.31 21.50
N LYS A 61 2.09 4.54 21.04
CA LYS A 61 2.86 5.73 21.43
C LYS A 61 2.62 6.11 22.90
N ASN A 62 1.36 6.13 23.34
CA ASN A 62 0.97 6.77 24.60
C ASN A 62 0.92 5.80 25.78
N GLU A 63 0.51 4.55 25.53
CA GLU A 63 0.27 3.56 26.60
C GLU A 63 1.33 2.45 26.61
N ALA A 64 1.73 1.96 25.43
CA ALA A 64 2.67 0.84 25.32
C ALA A 64 4.15 1.27 25.37
N GLY A 65 4.44 2.57 25.49
CA GLY A 65 5.80 3.11 25.58
C GLY A 65 6.63 2.93 24.30
N VAL A 66 6.01 2.70 23.14
CA VAL A 66 6.72 2.53 21.87
C VAL A 66 7.22 3.89 21.37
N LYS A 67 8.53 3.99 21.15
CA LYS A 67 9.15 5.14 20.48
C LYS A 67 8.91 5.07 18.97
N VAL A 68 7.99 5.90 18.48
CA VAL A 68 7.61 5.99 17.07
C VAL A 68 8.37 7.14 16.38
N TYR A 69 8.93 6.88 15.20
CA TYR A 69 9.63 7.88 14.38
C TYR A 69 9.25 7.76 12.92
N ARG A 70 9.34 8.85 12.15
CA ARG A 70 9.33 8.75 10.69
C ARG A 70 10.65 8.13 10.21
N THR A 71 10.58 7.13 9.32
CA THR A 71 11.78 6.56 8.69
C THR A 71 12.57 7.66 7.98
N PRO A 72 13.89 7.83 8.25
CA PRO A 72 14.70 8.85 7.60
C PRO A 72 14.72 8.73 6.08
N LYS A 73 14.81 9.87 5.38
CA LYS A 73 14.87 9.91 3.92
C LYS A 73 16.04 9.09 3.36
N SER A 74 17.21 9.13 3.99
CA SER A 74 18.38 8.34 3.57
C SER A 74 18.10 6.83 3.57
N VAL A 75 17.37 6.33 4.57
CA VAL A 75 16.97 4.92 4.63
C VAL A 75 15.99 4.57 3.52
N MET A 76 15.05 5.47 3.19
CA MET A 76 14.13 5.28 2.05
C MET A 76 14.88 5.29 0.72
N GLU A 77 15.87 6.18 0.55
CA GLU A 77 16.75 6.22 -0.64
C GLU A 77 17.57 4.93 -0.78
N ASP A 78 18.11 4.40 0.31
CA ASP A 78 18.85 3.14 0.30
C ASP A 78 17.96 1.93 -0.02
N GLN A 79 16.68 1.94 0.39
CA GLN A 79 15.72 0.92 -0.04
C GLN A 79 15.51 0.94 -1.57
N LEU A 80 15.49 2.11 -2.21
CA LEU A 80 15.37 2.20 -3.67
C LEU A 80 16.62 1.67 -4.38
N LYS A 81 17.81 2.00 -3.88
CA LYS A 81 19.07 1.43 -4.41
C LYS A 81 19.08 -0.10 -4.31
N ALA A 82 18.62 -0.65 -3.19
CA ALA A 82 18.49 -2.10 -3.03
C ALA A 82 17.53 -2.72 -4.06
N TRP A 83 16.43 -2.04 -4.38
CA TRP A 83 15.53 -2.47 -5.45
C TRP A 83 16.20 -2.45 -6.83
N ASP A 84 17.00 -1.42 -7.13
CA ASP A 84 17.74 -1.31 -8.39
C ASP A 84 18.74 -2.47 -8.58
N GLU A 85 19.28 -3.02 -7.49
CA GLU A 85 20.19 -4.18 -7.53
C GLU A 85 19.45 -5.51 -7.73
N VAL A 86 18.30 -5.70 -7.06
CA VAL A 86 17.57 -6.98 -7.07
C VAL A 86 16.72 -7.14 -8.33
N LEU A 87 16.11 -6.05 -8.82
CA LEU A 87 15.14 -6.10 -9.91
C LEU A 87 15.68 -6.71 -11.22
N PRO A 88 16.91 -6.40 -11.68
CA PRO A 88 17.46 -6.98 -12.91
C PRO A 88 17.58 -8.51 -12.88
N GLN A 89 17.77 -9.11 -11.70
CA GLN A 89 17.83 -10.57 -11.56
C GLN A 89 16.43 -11.20 -11.67
N LEU A 90 15.42 -10.55 -11.11
CA LEU A 90 14.03 -11.02 -11.17
C LEU A 90 13.42 -10.83 -12.57
N GLU A 91 13.76 -9.73 -13.25
CA GLU A 91 13.34 -9.46 -14.64
C GLU A 91 13.97 -10.42 -15.67
N LYS A 92 14.83 -11.37 -15.26
CA LYS A 92 15.25 -12.49 -16.11
C LYS A 92 14.09 -13.45 -16.41
N ASP A 93 13.12 -13.55 -15.51
CA ASP A 93 11.89 -14.29 -15.78
C ASP A 93 10.96 -13.47 -16.71
N PRO A 94 10.56 -14.00 -17.89
CA PRO A 94 9.77 -13.24 -18.85
C PRO A 94 8.40 -12.79 -18.32
N PHE A 95 7.77 -13.58 -17.44
CA PHE A 95 6.48 -13.22 -16.86
C PHE A 95 6.65 -12.10 -15.84
N PHE A 96 7.64 -12.20 -14.96
CA PHE A 96 7.99 -11.16 -14.00
C PHE A 96 8.35 -9.84 -14.72
N ALA A 97 9.17 -9.89 -15.76
CA ALA A 97 9.51 -8.71 -16.55
C ALA A 97 8.28 -8.04 -17.18
N LYS A 98 7.33 -8.84 -17.68
CA LYS A 98 6.05 -8.33 -18.21
C LYS A 98 5.23 -7.62 -17.13
N VAL A 99 5.14 -8.21 -15.93
CA VAL A 99 4.42 -7.63 -14.78
C VAL A 99 5.06 -6.31 -14.36
N VAL A 100 6.37 -6.28 -14.16
CA VAL A 100 7.10 -5.07 -13.77
C VAL A 100 6.95 -3.96 -14.80
N LYS A 101 7.05 -4.28 -16.09
CA LYS A 101 6.80 -3.31 -17.17
C LYS A 101 5.39 -2.71 -17.06
N SER A 102 4.37 -3.55 -16.87
CA SER A 102 2.99 -3.09 -16.72
C SER A 102 2.82 -2.17 -15.50
N TYR A 103 3.44 -2.50 -14.36
CA TYR A 103 3.41 -1.67 -13.16
C TYR A 103 4.13 -0.34 -13.36
N LYS A 104 5.31 -0.32 -13.98
CA LYS A 104 6.06 0.90 -14.30
C LYS A 104 5.28 1.82 -15.25
N GLU A 105 4.65 1.27 -16.28
CA GLU A 105 3.80 2.04 -17.21
C GLU A 105 2.60 2.66 -16.52
N PHE A 106 1.92 1.91 -15.65
CA PHE A 106 0.79 2.41 -14.86
C PHE A 106 1.25 3.50 -13.88
N ALA A 107 2.29 3.24 -13.08
CA ALA A 107 2.84 4.18 -12.12
C ALA A 107 3.30 5.47 -12.77
N LYS A 108 3.97 5.40 -13.95
CA LYS A 108 4.40 6.59 -14.70
C LYS A 108 3.25 7.55 -15.00
N ARG A 109 2.07 7.03 -15.36
CA ARG A 109 0.89 7.85 -15.69
C ARG A 109 0.14 8.28 -14.44
N VAL A 110 -0.15 7.33 -13.55
CA VAL A 110 -1.05 7.56 -12.41
C VAL A 110 -0.34 8.27 -11.28
N ALA A 111 0.86 7.83 -10.88
CA ALA A 111 1.59 8.50 -9.80
C ALA A 111 1.98 9.93 -10.18
N TYR A 112 2.28 10.19 -11.46
CA TYR A 112 2.49 11.56 -11.93
C TYR A 112 1.25 12.44 -11.72
N TYR A 113 0.07 11.98 -12.15
CA TYR A 113 -1.17 12.71 -11.94
C TYR A 113 -1.45 12.92 -10.45
N GLU A 114 -1.39 11.85 -9.64
CA GLU A 114 -1.67 11.92 -8.19
C GLU A 114 -0.74 12.90 -7.48
N LEU A 115 0.58 12.85 -7.74
CA LEU A 115 1.55 13.74 -7.10
C LEU A 115 1.39 15.20 -7.53
N MET A 116 0.99 15.45 -8.78
CA MET A 116 0.77 16.81 -9.30
C MET A 116 -0.59 17.39 -8.91
N ASN A 117 -1.61 16.55 -8.77
CA ASN A 117 -3.00 16.97 -8.55
C ASN A 117 -3.38 17.01 -7.07
N SER A 118 -2.72 16.21 -6.21
CA SER A 118 -3.02 16.18 -4.78
C SER A 118 -2.79 17.55 -4.14
N ALA A 119 -3.69 17.92 -3.22
CA ALA A 119 -3.44 19.04 -2.33
C ALA A 119 -2.25 18.74 -1.42
N ASP A 120 -1.59 19.79 -0.92
CA ASP A 120 -0.56 19.64 0.11
C ASP A 120 -1.20 19.27 1.46
N TYR A 121 -1.49 17.98 1.62
CA TYR A 121 -2.10 17.45 2.84
C TYR A 121 -1.19 17.56 4.06
N LYS A 122 0.15 17.61 3.85
CA LYS A 122 1.09 17.85 4.95
C LYS A 122 0.91 19.27 5.47
N LEU A 123 0.92 20.25 4.57
CA LEU A 123 0.67 21.65 4.92
C LEU A 123 -0.68 21.82 5.62
N ALA A 124 -1.73 21.20 5.11
CA ALA A 124 -3.05 21.25 5.72
C ALA A 124 -3.06 20.66 7.14
N TYR A 125 -2.42 19.50 7.34
CA TYR A 125 -2.31 18.89 8.67
C TYR A 125 -1.53 19.77 9.64
N ASP A 126 -0.35 20.26 9.23
CA ASP A 126 0.51 21.12 10.06
C ASP A 126 -0.16 22.46 10.42
N HIS A 127 -1.05 22.97 9.56
CA HIS A 127 -1.85 24.16 9.86
C HIS A 127 -2.81 23.96 11.05
N TYR A 128 -3.49 22.81 11.11
CA TYR A 128 -4.45 22.50 12.18
C TYR A 128 -3.80 21.89 13.42
N PHE A 129 -2.67 21.19 13.27
CA PHE A 129 -1.97 20.45 14.32
C PHE A 129 -0.47 20.80 14.34
N PRO A 130 -0.12 22.06 14.66
CA PRO A 130 1.25 22.53 14.53
C PRO A 130 2.22 21.77 15.44
N GLY A 131 3.28 21.23 14.83
CA GLY A 131 4.35 20.52 15.54
C GLY A 131 4.11 19.02 15.79
N GLU A 132 2.92 18.50 15.51
CA GLU A 132 2.59 17.08 15.76
C GLU A 132 3.35 16.10 14.87
N LEU A 133 3.66 16.46 13.61
CA LEU A 133 4.41 15.58 12.71
C LEU A 133 5.86 15.38 13.14
N GLY A 134 6.50 16.41 13.72
CA GLY A 134 7.88 16.33 14.22
C GLY A 134 8.97 16.16 13.14
N PHE A 135 8.65 16.37 11.85
CA PHE A 135 9.60 16.34 10.73
C PHE A 135 9.23 17.30 9.58
#